data_AF-A0A9W4T7G3-F1
#
_entry.id   AF-A0A9W4T7G3-F1
#
_cell.length_a   1.000
_cell.length_b   1.000
_cell.length_c   1.000
_cell.angle_alpha   90.00
_cell.angle_beta   90.00
_cell.angle_gamma   90.00
#
_symmetry.space_group_name_H-M   'P 1'
#
loop_
_entity.id
_entity.type
_entity.pdbx_description
1 polymer ?
#
loop_
_entity_poly.entity_id
_entity_poly.type
_entity_poly.pdbx_seq_one_letter_code
_entity_poly.pdbx_strand_id
1 'polypeptide(L)' 'PVRRFSGKTDEDPNDWLIHFEKAAKANNWTSERLLEIVGGFLEGMAADWYEDTVFQ' A
#
# COMPACT_ATOMS: atom_id res chain seq x y z
N PRO A 1 -5.30 12.14 3.50
CA PRO A 1 -4.23 11.46 2.73
C PRO A 1 -3.92 10.09 3.33
N VAL A 2 -3.69 9.05 2.52
CA VAL A 2 -3.25 7.72 3.02
C VAL A 2 -1.79 7.83 3.48
N ARG A 3 -1.45 7.20 4.61
CA ARG A 3 -0.09 7.17 5.14
C ARG A 3 0.79 6.23 4.29
N ARG A 4 2.10 6.51 4.24
CA ARG A 4 3.07 5.54 3.73
C ARG A 4 3.19 4.37 4.71
N PHE A 5 3.63 3.22 4.22
CA PHE A 5 3.93 2.04 5.03
C PHE A 5 5.33 1.55 4.72
N SER A 6 6.18 1.51 5.74
CA SER A 6 7.59 1.13 5.58
C SER A 6 7.90 -0.34 5.93
N GLY A 7 6.96 -1.01 6.61
CA GLY A 7 7.12 -2.39 7.09
C GLY A 7 7.87 -2.51 8.43
N LYS A 8 7.98 -1.42 9.21
CA LYS A 8 8.65 -1.44 10.52
C LYS A 8 7.76 -2.07 11.60
N THR A 9 8.40 -2.53 12.67
CA THR A 9 7.72 -3.24 13.77
C THR A 9 6.75 -2.38 14.58
N ASP A 10 6.88 -1.07 14.50
CA ASP A 10 5.99 -0.09 15.15
C ASP A 10 4.82 0.34 14.27
N GLU A 11 4.75 -0.12 13.01
CA GLU A 11 3.64 0.10 12.11
C GLU A 11 2.64 -1.07 12.19
N ASP A 12 1.34 -0.75 12.22
CA ASP A 12 0.27 -1.76 12.13
C ASP A 12 -0.18 -1.92 10.68
N PRO A 13 0.10 -3.07 10.02
CA PRO A 13 -0.30 -3.29 8.64
C PRO A 13 -1.82 -3.32 8.45
N ASN A 14 -2.59 -3.74 9.46
CA ASN A 14 -4.06 -3.78 9.37
C ASN A 14 -4.63 -2.36 9.41
N ASP A 15 -4.13 -1.53 10.32
CA ASP A 15 -4.54 -0.13 10.39
C ASP A 15 -4.20 0.62 9.09
N TRP A 16 -3.01 0.39 8.53
CA TRP A 16 -2.64 0.95 7.23
C TRP A 16 -3.56 0.46 6.11
N LEU A 17 -3.85 -0.84 6.03
CA LEU A 17 -4.73 -1.42 5.02
C LEU A 17 -6.14 -0.81 5.09
N ILE A 18 -6.70 -0.67 6.28
CA ILE A 18 -8.02 -0.02 6.49
C ILE A 18 -8.01 1.42 5.95
N HIS A 19 -6.93 2.17 6.16
CA HIS A 19 -6.80 3.53 5.64
C HIS A 19 -6.70 3.56 4.11
N PHE A 20 -5.94 2.62 3.53
CA PHE A 20 -5.79 2.48 2.09
C PHE A 20 -7.13 2.12 1.41
N GLU A 21 -7.85 1.14 1.94
CA GLU A 21 -9.17 0.73 1.45
C GLU A 21 -10.22 1.84 1.55
N LYS A 22 -10.22 2.62 2.64
CA LYS A 22 -11.09 3.80 2.78
C LYS A 22 -10.83 4.83 1.69
N ALA A 23 -9.56 5.09 1.37
CA ALA A 23 -9.21 6.00 0.28
C ALA A 23 -9.58 5.42 -1.08
N ALA A 24 -9.36 4.13 -1.30
CA ALA A 24 -9.76 3.44 -2.52
C ALA A 24 -11.26 3.57 -2.78
N LYS A 25 -12.08 3.32 -1.74
CA LYS A 25 -13.53 3.50 -1.80
C LYS A 25 -13.92 4.95 -2.08
N ALA A 26 -13.29 5.91 -1.41
CA ALA A 26 -13.58 7.34 -1.61
C ALA A 26 -13.22 7.84 -3.01
N ASN A 27 -12.25 7.19 -3.67
CA ASN A 27 -11.75 7.57 -5.00
C ASN A 27 -12.20 6.61 -6.11
N ASN A 28 -13.14 5.70 -5.82
CA ASN A 28 -13.65 4.70 -6.77
C ASN A 28 -12.54 3.91 -7.49
N TRP A 29 -11.47 3.52 -6.77
CA TRP A 29 -10.43 2.67 -7.35
C TRP A 29 -10.99 1.27 -7.60
N THR A 30 -10.74 0.73 -8.80
CA THR A 30 -11.04 -0.67 -9.12
C THR A 30 -9.99 -1.60 -8.49
N SER A 31 -10.28 -2.90 -8.47
CA SER A 31 -9.35 -3.92 -8.00
C SER A 31 -8.02 -3.92 -8.77
N GLU A 32 -8.07 -3.70 -10.07
CA GLU A 32 -6.88 -3.58 -10.92
C GLU A 32 -6.10 -2.31 -10.55
N ARG A 33 -6.81 -1.20 -10.36
CA ARG A 33 -6.19 0.08 -10.03
C ARG A 33 -5.56 0.09 -8.63
N LEU A 34 -6.12 -0.68 -7.70
CA LEU A 34 -5.55 -0.89 -6.37
C LEU A 34 -4.13 -1.45 -6.45
N LEU A 35 -3.90 -2.46 -7.28
CA LEU A 35 -2.59 -3.10 -7.44
C LEU A 35 -1.57 -2.15 -8.06
N GLU A 36 -1.97 -1.29 -9.00
CA GLU A 36 -1.06 -0.30 -9.59
C GLU A 36 -0.69 0.83 -8.61
N ILE A 37 -1.62 1.19 -7.71
CA ILE A 37 -1.44 2.31 -6.79
C ILE A 37 -0.69 1.89 -5.52
N VAL A 38 -0.88 0.65 -5.04
CA VAL A 38 -0.38 0.22 -3.72
C VAL A 38 1.12 0.40 -3.57
N GLY A 39 1.91 0.05 -4.60
CA GLY A 39 3.36 0.23 -4.59
C GLY A 39 3.78 1.68 -4.36
N GLY A 40 2.98 2.63 -4.86
CA GLY A 40 3.21 4.05 -4.62
C GLY A 40 3.01 4.49 -3.17
N PHE A 41 2.39 3.67 -2.30
CA PHE A 41 2.21 3.94 -0.86
C PHE A 41 3.13 3.12 0.04
N LEU A 42 3.93 2.23 -0.53
CA LEU A 42 4.97 1.51 0.19
C LEU A 42 6.26 2.33 0.15
N GLU A 43 7.09 2.18 1.19
CA GLU A 43 8.42 2.75 1.25
C GLU A 43 9.38 1.81 1.99
N GLY A 44 10.69 2.07 1.92
CA GLY A 44 11.70 1.24 2.60
C GLY A 44 11.56 -0.25 2.27
N MET A 45 11.66 -1.09 3.30
CA MET A 45 11.63 -2.55 3.13
C MET A 45 10.35 -3.06 2.47
N ALA A 46 9.21 -2.41 2.71
CA ALA A 46 7.94 -2.80 2.09
C ALA A 46 7.92 -2.47 0.58
N ALA A 47 8.54 -1.37 0.17
CA ALA A 47 8.69 -1.05 -1.25
C ALA A 47 9.66 -2.02 -1.93
N ASP A 48 10.82 -2.28 -1.32
CA ASP A 48 11.82 -3.22 -1.85
C ASP A 48 11.19 -4.61 -2.06
N TRP A 49 10.46 -5.12 -1.06
CA TRP A 49 9.76 -6.40 -1.17
C TRP A 49 8.71 -6.42 -2.29
N TYR A 50 7.95 -5.33 -2.43
CA TYR A 50 6.92 -5.22 -3.46
C TYR A 50 7.54 -5.20 -4.86
N GLU A 51 8.62 -4.45 -5.06
CA GLU A 51 9.34 -4.40 -6.33
C GLU A 51 9.90 -5.77 -6.72
N ASP A 52 10.53 -6.46 -5.76
CA ASP A 52 11.08 -7.82 -5.96
C ASP A 52 10.00 -8.87 -6.27
N THR A 53 8.77 -8.67 -5.79
CA THR A 53 7.69 -9.65 -5.98
C THR A 53 6.84 -9.37 -7.23
N VAL A 54 6.70 -8.11 -7.62
CA VAL A 54 5.78 -7.68 -8.70
C VAL A 54 6.48 -7.50 -10.04
N PHE A 55 7.78 -7.18 -10.05
CA PHE A 55 8.54 -6.93 -11.29
C PHE A 55 9.52 -8.04 -11.67
N GLN A 56 9.41 -9.23 -11.06
CA GLN A 56 10.06 -10.46 -11.54
C GLN A 56 9.13 -11.28 -12.44
#